data_AF-A0A7J8WQN6-F1
#
_entry.id   AF-A0A7J8WQN6-F1
#
_cell.length_a   1.000
_cell.length_b   1.000
_cell.length_c   1.000
_cell.angle_alpha   90.00
_cell.angle_beta   90.00
_cell.angle_gamma   90.00
#
_symmetry.space_group_name_H-M   'P 1'
#
loop_
_entity.id
_entity.type
_entity.pdbx_description
1 polymer ?
#
loop_
_entity_poly.entity_id
_entity_poly.type
_entity_poly.pdbx_seq_one_letter_code
_entity_poly.pdbx_strand_id
1 'polypeptide(L)'
;TEGFDSLQSKYREVAEQYKGKGISFLLGDVEASQAAFQYFGVEESQVPLIIIQSDDGKKYFKPNLKADDIAPWVKDFKEGKVAPYVKSEPIPKENNEPVKVVVADTLQDMVFKSGKNVLLEFYAPWCGHCKKLAPILDEVAVHYEKDADVLIAKLDATSNDILDENFDVRGYPTVYFRSANGNITPYEGDRTKEDIVDFIEKNRDKTVHQESLKDEL
;
A
#
# COMPACT_ATOMS: atom_id res chain seq x y z
N THR A 1 -2.07 33.07 13.88
CA THR A 1 -0.59 33.20 13.80
C THR A 1 -0.26 33.56 12.36
N GLU A 2 0.81 34.32 12.12
CA GLU A 2 1.15 34.83 10.77
C GLU A 2 1.21 33.73 9.67
N GLY A 3 1.58 32.51 10.05
CA GLY A 3 1.59 31.35 9.16
C GLY A 3 0.19 30.88 8.72
N PHE A 4 -0.83 30.98 9.57
CA PHE A 4 -2.20 30.63 9.20
C PHE A 4 -2.83 31.69 8.31
N ASP A 5 -2.62 32.97 8.61
CA ASP A 5 -3.23 34.07 7.86
C ASP A 5 -2.70 34.13 6.41
N SER A 6 -1.39 33.88 6.23
CA SER A 6 -0.77 33.76 4.90
C SER A 6 -1.31 32.56 4.11
N LEU A 7 -1.43 31.40 4.77
CA LEU A 7 -1.99 30.19 4.16
C LEU A 7 -3.45 30.38 3.75
N GLN A 8 -4.27 30.98 4.62
CA GLN A 8 -5.68 31.28 4.35
C GLN A 8 -5.83 32.29 3.20
N SER A 9 -5.02 33.36 3.18
CA SER A 9 -5.04 34.36 2.11
C SER A 9 -4.70 33.72 0.76
N LYS A 10 -3.63 32.92 0.72
CA LYS A 10 -3.19 32.25 -0.52
C LYS A 10 -4.19 31.19 -0.98
N TYR A 11 -4.79 30.44 -0.05
CA TYR A 11 -5.89 29.53 -0.35
C TYR A 11 -7.07 30.24 -1.03
N ARG A 12 -7.51 31.40 -0.52
CA ARG A 12 -8.63 32.16 -1.08
C ARG A 12 -8.32 32.69 -2.49
N GLU A 13 -7.09 33.17 -2.71
CA GLU A 13 -6.62 33.61 -4.02
C GLU A 13 -6.72 32.47 -5.05
N VAL A 14 -6.19 31.29 -4.71
CA VAL A 14 -6.25 30.10 -5.58
C VAL A 14 -7.69 29.64 -5.80
N ALA A 15 -8.52 29.64 -4.76
CA ALA A 15 -9.93 29.26 -4.88
C ALA A 15 -10.69 30.15 -5.88
N GLU A 16 -10.47 31.46 -5.87
CA GLU A 16 -11.11 32.36 -6.84
C GLU A 16 -10.54 32.15 -8.26
N GLN A 17 -9.23 31.91 -8.41
CA GLN A 17 -8.61 31.59 -9.70
C GLN A 17 -9.21 30.34 -10.36
N TYR A 18 -9.62 29.36 -9.56
CA TYR A 18 -10.17 28.08 -10.03
C TYR A 18 -11.69 27.96 -9.95
N LYS A 19 -12.38 29.04 -9.60
CA LYS A 19 -13.84 29.09 -9.57
C LYS A 19 -14.46 28.71 -10.91
N GLY A 20 -15.37 27.75 -10.89
CA GLY A 20 -16.02 27.22 -12.09
C GLY A 20 -15.13 26.33 -12.96
N LYS A 21 -13.91 25.98 -12.53
CA LYS A 21 -12.97 25.13 -13.29
C LYS A 21 -12.96 23.67 -12.81
N GLY A 22 -14.08 23.19 -12.30
CA GLY A 22 -14.26 21.79 -11.89
C GLY A 22 -13.40 21.39 -10.69
N ILE A 23 -13.19 22.29 -9.74
CA ILE A 23 -12.60 22.00 -8.43
C ILE A 23 -13.28 22.90 -7.40
N SER A 24 -13.65 22.31 -6.26
CA SER A 24 -14.28 23.00 -5.13
C SER A 24 -13.31 23.02 -3.96
N PHE A 25 -13.28 24.13 -3.23
CA PHE A 25 -12.35 24.33 -2.13
C PHE A 25 -13.13 24.43 -0.82
N LEU A 26 -12.68 23.65 0.18
CA LEU A 26 -13.14 23.70 1.55
C LEU A 26 -11.94 23.91 2.46
N LEU A 27 -12.12 24.71 3.52
CA LEU A 27 -11.13 24.93 4.57
C LEU A 27 -11.78 24.53 5.89
N GLY A 28 -11.14 23.60 6.61
CA GLY A 28 -11.57 23.13 7.93
C GLY A 28 -10.44 23.28 8.94
N ASP A 29 -10.80 23.44 10.20
CA ASP A 29 -9.87 23.30 11.32
C ASP A 29 -9.71 21.83 11.72
N VAL A 30 -8.63 21.53 12.45
CA VAL A 30 -8.26 20.15 12.83
C VAL A 30 -9.31 19.51 13.73
N GLU A 31 -9.86 20.26 14.68
CA GLU A 31 -10.81 19.74 15.68
C GLU A 31 -12.12 19.29 15.00
N ALA A 32 -12.65 20.11 14.10
CA ALA A 32 -13.85 19.78 13.34
C ALA A 32 -13.64 18.71 12.25
N SER A 33 -12.39 18.43 11.88
CA SER A 33 -12.04 17.58 10.72
C SER A 33 -11.56 16.17 11.10
N GLN A 34 -11.65 15.75 12.36
CA GLN A 34 -11.15 14.44 12.83
C GLN A 34 -11.67 13.24 12.02
N ALA A 35 -12.95 13.25 11.63
CA ALA A 35 -13.52 12.20 10.78
C ALA A 35 -12.88 12.15 9.38
N ALA A 36 -12.54 13.32 8.81
CA ALA A 36 -11.82 13.40 7.55
C ALA A 36 -10.39 12.86 7.71
N PHE A 37 -9.72 13.15 8.83
CA PHE A 37 -8.37 12.62 9.10
C PHE A 37 -8.36 11.10 9.11
N GLN A 38 -9.34 10.48 9.78
CA GLN A 38 -9.50 9.03 9.78
C GLN A 38 -9.81 8.47 8.38
N TYR A 39 -10.73 9.10 7.65
CA TYR A 39 -11.12 8.65 6.29
C TYR A 39 -9.98 8.75 5.28
N PHE A 40 -9.19 9.81 5.35
CA PHE A 40 -8.05 10.03 4.47
C PHE A 40 -6.76 9.38 4.98
N GLY A 41 -6.74 8.86 6.20
CA GLY A 41 -5.55 8.25 6.80
C GLY A 41 -4.41 9.26 6.93
N VAL A 42 -4.73 10.47 7.39
CA VAL A 42 -3.75 11.55 7.63
C VAL A 42 -3.65 11.83 9.12
N GLU A 43 -2.50 12.35 9.54
CA GLU A 43 -2.15 12.60 10.94
C GLU A 43 -2.06 14.10 11.24
N GLU A 44 -2.32 14.50 12.49
CA GLU A 44 -2.18 15.90 12.92
C GLU A 44 -0.76 16.44 12.76
N SER A 45 0.25 15.56 12.85
CA SER A 45 1.66 15.87 12.61
C SER A 45 1.93 16.42 11.21
N GLN A 46 1.03 16.18 10.26
CA GLN A 46 1.14 16.58 8.86
C GLN A 46 0.50 17.94 8.57
N VAL A 47 -0.17 18.56 9.55
CA VAL A 47 -0.86 19.86 9.42
C VAL A 47 0.15 21.01 9.39
N PRO A 48 -0.06 22.06 8.58
CA PRO A 48 -1.15 22.22 7.60
C PRO A 48 -1.02 21.28 6.41
N LEU A 49 -2.15 20.86 5.84
CA LEU A 49 -2.19 19.93 4.71
C LEU A 49 -3.29 20.30 3.71
N ILE A 50 -3.17 19.80 2.49
CA ILE A 50 -4.23 19.84 1.47
C ILE A 50 -4.48 18.43 0.94
N ILE A 51 -5.76 18.10 0.82
CA ILE A 51 -6.24 16.85 0.21
C ILE A 51 -7.19 17.21 -0.91
N ILE A 52 -7.08 16.55 -2.05
CA ILE A 52 -8.07 16.58 -3.13
C ILE A 52 -8.62 15.17 -3.29
N GLN A 53 -9.94 15.04 -3.35
CA GLN A 53 -10.61 13.83 -3.81
C GLN A 53 -11.24 14.14 -5.18
N SER A 54 -10.88 13.38 -6.21
CA SER A 54 -11.50 13.50 -7.53
C SER A 54 -12.79 12.68 -7.62
N ASP A 55 -13.59 12.95 -8.64
CA ASP A 55 -14.89 12.30 -8.88
C ASP A 55 -14.78 10.78 -9.07
N ASP A 56 -13.62 10.29 -9.51
CA ASP A 56 -13.30 8.85 -9.63
C ASP A 56 -12.81 8.22 -8.30
N GLY A 57 -12.88 8.96 -7.19
CA GLY A 57 -12.53 8.49 -5.86
C GLY A 57 -11.03 8.55 -5.53
N LYS A 58 -10.16 8.90 -6.48
CA LYS A 58 -8.72 9.04 -6.20
C LYS A 58 -8.47 10.20 -5.24
N LYS A 59 -7.53 9.99 -4.33
CA LYS A 59 -7.08 10.97 -3.34
C LYS A 59 -5.75 11.55 -3.80
N TYR A 60 -5.47 12.80 -3.49
CA TYR A 60 -4.19 13.46 -3.71
C TYR A 60 -3.87 14.24 -2.45
N PHE A 61 -2.65 14.13 -1.95
CA PHE A 61 -2.31 14.60 -0.62
C PHE A 61 -0.99 15.34 -0.63
N LYS A 62 -0.93 16.47 0.07
CA LYS A 62 0.31 17.17 0.37
C LYS A 62 0.36 17.54 1.85
N PRO A 63 1.22 16.87 2.65
CA PRO A 63 1.46 17.22 4.05
C PRO A 63 2.37 18.46 4.15
N ASN A 64 2.44 19.05 5.34
CA ASN A 64 3.36 20.13 5.69
C ASN A 64 3.30 21.31 4.70
N LEU A 65 2.09 21.65 4.27
CA LEU A 65 1.74 22.62 3.24
C LEU A 65 2.16 24.04 3.61
N LYS A 66 2.98 24.68 2.78
CA LYS A 66 3.27 26.12 2.92
C LYS A 66 2.35 26.95 2.03
N ALA A 67 2.18 28.23 2.33
CA ALA A 67 1.34 29.11 1.50
C ALA A 67 1.80 29.10 0.03
N ASP A 68 3.11 29.20 -0.22
CA ASP A 68 3.71 29.22 -1.55
C ASP A 68 3.54 27.90 -2.32
N ASP A 69 3.22 26.81 -1.63
CA ASP A 69 3.00 25.51 -2.24
C ASP A 69 1.63 25.38 -2.92
N ILE A 70 0.62 26.15 -2.47
CA ILE A 70 -0.80 25.90 -2.83
C ILE A 70 -1.02 26.07 -4.34
N ALA A 71 -0.61 27.21 -4.90
CA ALA A 71 -0.83 27.53 -6.30
C ALA A 71 -0.13 26.54 -7.27
N PRO A 72 1.19 26.25 -7.13
CA PRO A 72 1.85 25.29 -8.00
C PRO A 72 1.28 23.88 -7.84
N TRP A 73 0.97 23.43 -6.61
CA TRP A 73 0.46 22.08 -6.40
C TRP A 73 -0.94 21.86 -6.99
N VAL A 74 -1.85 22.84 -6.84
CA VAL A 74 -3.19 22.78 -7.47
C VAL A 74 -3.08 22.81 -9.00
N LYS A 75 -2.15 23.60 -9.54
CA LYS A 75 -1.86 23.62 -10.98
C LYS A 75 -1.38 22.25 -11.46
N ASP A 76 -0.39 21.67 -10.80
CA ASP A 76 0.16 20.37 -11.15
C ASP A 76 -0.92 19.28 -11.05
N PHE A 77 -1.80 19.34 -10.05
CA PHE A 77 -2.94 18.43 -9.95
C PHE A 77 -3.86 18.56 -11.16
N LYS A 78 -4.26 19.78 -11.55
CA LYS A 78 -5.13 20.01 -12.72
C LYS A 78 -4.47 19.63 -14.04
N GLU A 79 -3.15 19.65 -14.11
CA GLU A 79 -2.36 19.20 -15.26
C GLU A 79 -2.07 17.69 -15.24
N GLY A 80 -2.57 16.95 -14.23
CA GLY A 80 -2.39 15.50 -14.10
C GLY A 80 -0.98 15.07 -13.69
N LYS A 81 -0.19 15.98 -13.11
CA LYS A 81 1.21 15.75 -12.72
C LYS A 81 1.38 15.24 -11.29
N VAL A 82 0.34 15.37 -10.46
CA VAL A 82 0.35 14.86 -9.08
C VAL A 82 -0.11 13.42 -9.11
N ALA A 83 0.69 12.50 -8.56
CA ALA A 83 0.29 11.12 -8.40
C ALA A 83 -0.80 10.97 -7.33
N PRO A 84 -1.73 10.01 -7.46
CA PRO A 84 -2.69 9.70 -6.41
C PRO A 84 -1.98 9.33 -5.11
N TYR A 85 -2.49 9.84 -4.00
CA TYR A 85 -2.14 9.39 -2.67
C TYR A 85 -2.63 7.97 -2.45
N VAL A 86 -1.73 7.15 -1.96
CA VAL A 86 -1.98 5.77 -1.55
C VAL A 86 -1.87 5.75 -0.04
N LYS A 87 -2.94 5.41 0.68
CA LYS A 87 -2.86 5.22 2.12
C LYS A 87 -1.87 4.07 2.39
N SER A 88 -0.83 4.33 3.15
CA SER A 88 0.14 3.33 3.57
C SER A 88 0.37 3.46 5.06
N GLU A 89 0.52 2.33 5.74
CA GLU A 89 1.15 2.34 7.05
C GLU A 89 2.63 2.75 6.93
N PRO A 90 3.25 3.25 8.01
CA PRO A 90 4.67 3.51 8.03
C PRO A 90 5.46 2.25 7.69
N ILE A 91 6.47 2.40 6.84
CA ILE A 91 7.40 1.30 6.55
C ILE A 91 8.03 0.85 7.88
N PRO A 92 7.92 -0.44 8.26
CA PRO A 92 8.49 -0.95 9.50
C PRO A 92 9.98 -0.65 9.59
N LYS A 93 10.45 -0.15 10.74
CA LYS A 93 11.89 0.10 10.98
C LYS A 93 12.71 -1.19 10.88
N GLU A 94 12.10 -2.29 11.29
CA GLU A 94 12.66 -3.64 11.21
C GLU A 94 11.61 -4.57 10.60
N ASN A 95 12.07 -5.50 9.75
CA ASN A 95 11.21 -6.48 9.08
C ASN A 95 11.89 -7.86 9.08
N ASN A 96 12.34 -8.27 10.27
CA ASN A 96 13.20 -9.44 10.45
C ASN A 96 12.43 -10.74 10.66
N GLU A 97 11.15 -10.68 11.03
CA GLU A 97 10.28 -11.85 11.20
C GLU A 97 10.19 -12.72 9.94
N PRO A 98 9.94 -14.03 10.04
CA PRO A 98 9.87 -14.92 8.88
C PRO A 98 8.84 -14.45 7.83
N VAL A 99 7.63 -14.11 8.28
CA VAL A 99 6.61 -13.50 7.41
C VAL A 99 6.84 -11.99 7.32
N LYS A 100 7.20 -11.52 6.13
CA LYS A 100 7.53 -10.10 5.92
C LYS A 100 6.29 -9.23 5.87
N VAL A 101 6.37 -8.08 6.51
CA VAL A 101 5.32 -7.07 6.45
C VAL A 101 5.49 -6.24 5.18
N VAL A 102 4.43 -6.17 4.38
CA VAL A 102 4.31 -5.31 3.21
C VAL A 102 3.29 -4.22 3.52
N VAL A 103 3.64 -2.98 3.22
CA VAL A 103 2.74 -1.83 3.28
C VAL A 103 2.52 -1.33 1.85
N ALA A 104 1.56 -0.44 1.62
CA ALA A 104 1.26 0.01 0.25
C ALA A 104 2.50 0.63 -0.42
N ASP A 105 3.31 1.38 0.32
CA ASP A 105 4.55 2.01 -0.18
C ASP A 105 5.64 0.99 -0.56
N THR A 106 5.66 -0.22 0.01
CA THR A 106 6.65 -1.26 -0.30
C THR A 106 6.13 -2.35 -1.22
N LEU A 107 4.84 -2.35 -1.55
CA LEU A 107 4.18 -3.38 -2.36
C LEU A 107 4.88 -3.58 -3.70
N GLN A 108 5.17 -2.48 -4.42
CA GLN A 108 5.84 -2.55 -5.73
C GLN A 108 7.23 -3.19 -5.65
N ASP A 109 8.03 -2.80 -4.66
CA ASP A 109 9.42 -3.25 -4.59
C ASP A 109 9.53 -4.68 -4.00
N MET A 110 8.73 -5.00 -2.98
CA MET A 110 8.78 -6.30 -2.31
C MET A 110 8.04 -7.41 -3.08
N VAL A 111 6.95 -7.07 -3.77
CA VAL A 111 6.09 -8.07 -4.43
C VAL A 111 6.33 -8.11 -5.92
N PHE A 112 6.32 -6.95 -6.59
CA PHE A 112 6.35 -6.91 -8.05
C PHE A 112 7.75 -6.88 -8.65
N LYS A 113 8.72 -6.24 -7.99
CA LYS A 113 10.08 -6.06 -8.53
C LYS A 113 11.16 -6.88 -7.82
N SER A 114 10.80 -7.63 -6.79
CA SER A 114 11.76 -8.38 -5.99
C SER A 114 12.48 -9.50 -6.76
N GLY A 115 11.92 -9.93 -7.90
CA GLY A 115 12.42 -11.10 -8.66
C GLY A 115 12.20 -12.43 -7.94
N LYS A 116 11.43 -12.43 -6.85
CA LYS A 116 11.12 -13.60 -6.03
C LYS A 116 9.74 -14.17 -6.37
N ASN A 117 9.54 -15.41 -5.96
CA ASN A 117 8.24 -16.03 -5.82
C ASN A 117 7.61 -15.56 -4.50
N VAL A 118 6.50 -14.84 -4.55
CA VAL A 118 5.93 -14.16 -3.37
C VAL A 118 4.55 -14.71 -3.06
N LEU A 119 4.37 -15.29 -1.88
CA LEU A 119 3.05 -15.55 -1.31
C LEU A 119 2.67 -14.34 -0.43
N LEU A 120 1.55 -13.68 -0.76
CA LEU A 120 1.08 -12.49 -0.07
C LEU A 120 -0.32 -12.73 0.51
N GLU A 121 -0.44 -12.62 1.84
CA GLU A 121 -1.74 -12.56 2.53
C GLU A 121 -2.22 -11.12 2.67
N PHE A 122 -3.43 -10.84 2.18
CA PHE A 122 -4.21 -9.66 2.53
C PHE A 122 -5.12 -9.99 3.72
N TYR A 123 -4.90 -9.31 4.85
CA TYR A 123 -5.60 -9.59 6.10
C TYR A 123 -6.25 -8.34 6.70
N ALA A 124 -7.07 -8.57 7.74
CA ALA A 124 -7.56 -7.55 8.65
C ALA A 124 -7.26 -7.94 10.11
N PRO A 125 -6.84 -7.03 11.00
CA PRO A 125 -6.44 -7.38 12.37
C PRO A 125 -7.54 -8.01 13.24
N TRP A 126 -8.80 -7.73 12.91
CA TRP A 126 -9.98 -8.25 13.62
C TRP A 126 -10.50 -9.58 13.06
N CYS A 127 -10.00 -10.03 11.91
CA CYS A 127 -10.45 -11.23 11.22
C CYS A 127 -9.99 -12.52 11.94
N GLY A 128 -10.96 -13.30 12.45
CA GLY A 128 -10.67 -14.54 13.18
C GLY A 128 -10.01 -15.63 12.32
N HIS A 129 -10.35 -15.72 11.03
CA HIS A 129 -9.70 -16.66 10.10
C HIS A 129 -8.25 -16.30 9.81
N CYS A 130 -7.95 -15.01 9.71
CA CYS A 130 -6.60 -14.50 9.49
C CYS A 130 -5.70 -14.81 10.69
N LYS A 131 -6.22 -14.60 11.92
CA LYS A 131 -5.53 -15.00 13.15
C LYS A 131 -5.19 -16.49 13.23
N LYS A 132 -6.04 -17.35 12.64
CA LYS A 132 -5.78 -18.80 12.55
C LYS A 132 -4.74 -19.15 11.47
N LEU A 133 -4.69 -18.38 10.38
CA LEU A 133 -3.74 -18.59 9.28
C LEU A 133 -2.33 -18.08 9.62
N ALA A 134 -2.21 -17.01 10.42
CA ALA A 134 -0.93 -16.42 10.81
C ALA A 134 0.13 -17.44 11.30
N PRO A 135 -0.14 -18.32 12.29
CA PRO A 135 0.86 -19.30 12.72
C PRO A 135 1.23 -20.32 11.63
N ILE A 136 0.32 -20.64 10.71
CA ILE A 136 0.61 -21.51 9.57
C ILE A 136 1.55 -20.81 8.58
N LEU A 137 1.33 -19.53 8.29
CA LEU A 137 2.23 -18.76 7.44
C LEU A 137 3.62 -18.60 8.07
N ASP A 138 3.72 -18.50 9.40
CA ASP A 138 5.01 -18.52 10.10
C ASP A 138 5.75 -19.85 9.85
N GLU A 139 5.04 -20.98 9.95
CA GLU A 139 5.63 -22.30 9.65
C GLU A 139 6.04 -22.48 8.19
N VAL A 140 5.26 -21.92 7.24
CA VAL A 140 5.60 -21.89 5.82
C VAL A 140 6.81 -21.00 5.58
N ALA A 141 6.87 -19.82 6.21
CA ALA A 141 8.01 -18.91 6.08
C ALA A 141 9.31 -19.53 6.63
N VAL A 142 9.23 -20.23 7.76
CA VAL A 142 10.38 -20.99 8.31
C VAL A 142 10.80 -22.12 7.38
N HIS A 143 9.87 -22.80 6.70
CA HIS A 143 10.21 -23.81 5.69
C HIS A 143 11.07 -23.24 4.56
N TYR A 144 10.79 -22.00 4.12
CA TYR A 144 11.52 -21.31 3.07
C TYR A 144 12.62 -20.36 3.57
N GLU A 145 12.98 -20.37 4.85
CA GLU A 145 13.94 -19.40 5.42
C GLU A 145 15.31 -19.41 4.73
N LYS A 146 15.73 -20.58 4.23
CA LYS A 146 17.00 -20.77 3.50
C LYS A 146 16.87 -20.62 1.99
N ASP A 147 15.64 -20.46 1.48
CA ASP A 147 15.35 -20.29 0.07
C ASP A 147 15.19 -18.80 -0.23
N ALA A 148 16.25 -18.17 -0.73
CA ALA A 148 16.26 -16.75 -1.01
C ALA A 148 15.26 -16.33 -2.12
N ASP A 149 14.75 -17.29 -2.90
CA ASP A 149 13.86 -17.07 -4.03
C ASP A 149 12.38 -17.04 -3.65
N VAL A 150 12.04 -17.42 -2.41
CA VAL A 150 10.66 -17.43 -1.92
C VAL A 150 10.50 -16.38 -0.82
N LEU A 151 9.42 -15.62 -0.90
CA LEU A 151 9.04 -14.60 0.08
C LEU A 151 7.62 -14.89 0.57
N ILE A 152 7.47 -15.10 1.87
CA ILE A 152 6.17 -15.16 2.52
C ILE A 152 5.91 -13.80 3.16
N ALA A 153 4.78 -13.18 2.82
CA ALA A 153 4.47 -11.82 3.19
C ALA A 153 3.00 -11.63 3.58
N LYS A 154 2.73 -10.56 4.32
CA LYS A 154 1.38 -10.13 4.70
C LYS A 154 1.22 -8.62 4.58
N LEU A 155 0.01 -8.18 4.29
CA LEU A 155 -0.40 -6.77 4.19
C LEU A 155 -1.75 -6.56 4.88
N ASP A 156 -1.84 -5.59 5.79
CA ASP A 156 -3.11 -5.16 6.39
C ASP A 156 -3.88 -4.30 5.38
N ALA A 157 -4.87 -4.91 4.74
CA ALA A 157 -5.69 -4.28 3.71
C ALA A 157 -6.72 -3.29 4.27
N THR A 158 -6.83 -3.15 5.59
CA THR A 158 -7.67 -2.12 6.25
C THR A 158 -6.92 -0.81 6.47
N SER A 159 -5.58 -0.90 6.49
CA SER A 159 -4.69 0.22 6.79
C SER A 159 -3.84 0.65 5.58
N ASN A 160 -3.83 -0.14 4.50
CA ASN A 160 -3.08 0.10 3.28
C ASN A 160 -4.00 0.03 2.05
N ASP A 161 -3.95 1.04 1.19
CA ASP A 161 -4.68 1.05 -0.09
C ASP A 161 -4.00 0.08 -1.07
N ILE A 162 -4.81 -0.75 -1.75
CA ILE A 162 -4.35 -1.70 -2.76
C ILE A 162 -4.88 -1.21 -4.10
N LEU A 163 -4.05 -0.45 -4.82
CA LEU A 163 -4.44 0.13 -6.11
C LEU A 163 -4.15 -0.79 -7.31
N ASP A 164 -3.55 -1.95 -7.08
CA ASP A 164 -3.19 -2.88 -8.14
C ASP A 164 -4.39 -3.75 -8.53
N GLU A 165 -4.85 -3.60 -9.77
CA GLU A 165 -6.03 -4.30 -10.31
C GLU A 165 -5.86 -5.83 -10.37
N ASN A 166 -4.64 -6.35 -10.25
CA ASN A 166 -4.40 -7.80 -10.21
C ASN A 166 -4.83 -8.44 -8.88
N PHE A 167 -5.06 -7.64 -7.84
CA PHE A 167 -5.49 -8.14 -6.53
C PHE A 167 -6.95 -7.79 -6.26
N ASP A 168 -7.83 -8.78 -6.44
CA ASP A 168 -9.25 -8.66 -6.11
C ASP A 168 -9.52 -9.07 -4.66
N VAL A 169 -9.31 -8.13 -3.72
CA VAL A 169 -9.47 -8.36 -2.28
C VAL A 169 -10.90 -8.03 -1.84
N ARG A 170 -11.78 -9.06 -1.84
CA ARG A 170 -13.20 -8.92 -1.48
C ARG A 170 -13.53 -9.34 -0.04
N GLY A 171 -12.57 -9.95 0.66
CA GLY A 171 -12.75 -10.48 2.01
C GLY A 171 -11.42 -10.90 2.62
N TYR A 172 -11.47 -11.42 3.84
CA TYR A 172 -10.25 -11.75 4.58
C TYR A 172 -10.29 -13.17 5.19
N PRO A 173 -9.16 -13.90 5.16
CA PRO A 173 -7.95 -13.58 4.40
C PRO A 173 -8.14 -13.85 2.90
N THR A 174 -7.49 -13.05 2.07
CA THR A 174 -7.30 -13.33 0.64
C THR A 174 -5.82 -13.53 0.41
N VAL A 175 -5.43 -14.61 -0.27
CA VAL A 175 -4.02 -14.96 -0.47
C VAL A 175 -3.76 -15.04 -1.97
N TYR A 176 -2.68 -14.39 -2.41
CA TYR A 176 -2.21 -14.47 -3.78
C TYR A 176 -0.76 -14.95 -3.81
N PHE A 177 -0.41 -15.64 -4.88
CA PHE A 177 0.95 -15.97 -5.21
C PHE A 177 1.36 -15.27 -6.49
N ARG A 178 2.51 -14.61 -6.44
CA ARG A 178 3.16 -14.01 -7.60
C ARG A 178 4.46 -14.77 -7.89
N SER A 179 4.56 -15.41 -9.05
CA SER A 179 5.79 -16.08 -9.48
C SER A 179 6.89 -15.06 -9.82
N ALA A 180 8.16 -15.48 -9.84
CA ALA A 180 9.28 -14.58 -10.17
C ALA A 180 9.13 -13.94 -11.56
N ASN A 181 8.57 -14.66 -12.54
CA ASN A 181 8.28 -14.18 -13.89
C ASN A 181 7.01 -13.30 -13.98
N GLY A 182 6.30 -13.11 -12.87
CA GLY A 182 5.20 -12.15 -12.75
C GLY A 182 3.80 -12.73 -12.91
N ASN A 183 3.63 -14.06 -13.00
CA ASN A 183 2.30 -14.66 -13.00
C ASN A 183 1.66 -14.51 -11.62
N ILE A 184 0.44 -13.98 -11.55
CA ILE A 184 -0.31 -13.80 -10.31
C ILE A 184 -1.47 -14.79 -10.29
N THR A 185 -1.56 -15.59 -9.23
CA THR A 185 -2.58 -16.63 -9.06
C THR A 185 -3.19 -16.55 -7.67
N PRO A 186 -4.53 -16.52 -7.51
CA PRO A 186 -5.16 -16.62 -6.21
C PRO A 186 -4.93 -18.00 -5.60
N TYR A 187 -4.74 -18.03 -4.28
CA TYR A 187 -4.69 -19.28 -3.51
C TYR A 187 -6.08 -19.61 -2.95
N GLU A 188 -6.65 -20.72 -3.43
CA GLU A 188 -7.98 -21.20 -3.04
C GLU A 188 -7.93 -22.56 -2.32
N GLY A 189 -6.72 -23.06 -2.00
CA GLY A 189 -6.51 -24.33 -1.30
C GLY A 189 -6.79 -24.27 0.20
N ASP A 190 -6.61 -25.42 0.85
CA ASP A 190 -6.76 -25.56 2.29
C ASP A 190 -5.68 -24.78 3.05
N ARG A 191 -6.02 -24.25 4.23
CA ARG A 191 -5.12 -23.37 5.00
C ARG A 191 -4.17 -24.17 5.90
N THR A 192 -3.59 -25.23 5.37
CA THR A 192 -2.56 -26.05 6.04
C THR A 192 -1.18 -25.65 5.52
N LYS A 193 -0.14 -26.00 6.26
CA LYS A 193 1.24 -25.75 5.82
C LYS A 193 1.54 -26.53 4.55
N GLU A 194 1.14 -27.80 4.52
CA GLU A 194 1.40 -28.75 3.45
C GLU A 194 0.80 -28.26 2.13
N ASP A 195 -0.47 -27.87 2.14
CA ASP A 195 -1.17 -27.41 0.92
C ASP A 195 -0.57 -26.10 0.38
N ILE A 196 -0.16 -25.18 1.26
CA ILE A 196 0.48 -23.93 0.85
C ILE A 196 1.87 -24.20 0.25
N VAL A 197 2.66 -25.08 0.86
CA VAL A 197 3.98 -25.48 0.34
C VAL A 197 3.84 -26.15 -1.02
N ASP A 198 2.94 -27.12 -1.16
CA ASP A 198 2.69 -27.82 -2.42
C ASP A 198 2.22 -26.85 -3.52
N PHE A 199 1.38 -25.87 -3.15
CA PHE A 199 0.97 -24.83 -4.08
C PHE A 199 2.13 -23.94 -4.54
N ILE A 200 3.00 -23.51 -3.63
CA ILE A 200 4.20 -22.73 -4.00
C ILE A 200 5.09 -23.55 -4.92
N GLU A 201 5.41 -24.80 -4.56
CA GLU A 201 6.29 -25.66 -5.36
C GLU A 201 5.74 -25.95 -6.77
N LYS A 202 4.42 -26.05 -6.90
CA LYS A 202 3.75 -26.24 -8.20
C LYS A 202 3.80 -25.00 -9.10
N ASN A 203 3.79 -23.81 -8.52
CA ASN A 203 3.61 -22.56 -9.28
C ASN A 203 4.86 -21.66 -9.31
N ARG A 204 5.88 -21.97 -8.50
CA ARG A 204 7.13 -21.19 -8.47
C ARG A 204 7.91 -21.35 -9.75
N ASP A 205 8.51 -20.24 -10.18
CA ASP A 205 9.57 -20.29 -11.18
C ASP A 205 10.88 -20.72 -10.51
N LYS A 206 11.66 -21.53 -11.21
CA LYS A 206 13.07 -21.76 -10.87
C LYS A 206 13.83 -20.49 -11.23
N THR A 207 14.41 -19.83 -10.24
CA THR A 207 15.23 -18.65 -10.50
C THR A 207 16.61 -19.08 -10.98
N VAL A 208 17.34 -18.16 -11.63
CA VAL A 208 18.65 -18.40 -12.24
C VAL A 208 19.67 -19.00 -11.25
N HIS A 209 19.52 -18.74 -9.94
CA HIS A 209 20.39 -19.31 -8.91
C HIS A 209 20.25 -20.84 -8.75
N GLN A 210 19.10 -21.42 -9.08
CA GLN A 210 18.90 -22.88 -9.03
C GLN A 210 19.37 -23.60 -10.31
N GLU A 211 19.46 -22.91 -11.45
CA GLU A 211 19.99 -23.48 -12.70
C GLU A 211 21.51 -23.66 -12.62
N SER A 212 22.24 -22.68 -12.10
CA SER A 212 23.70 -22.75 -11.97
C SER A 212 24.20 -23.86 -11.04
N LEU A 213 23.43 -24.23 -10.02
CA LEU A 213 23.83 -25.30 -9.06
C LEU A 213 23.58 -26.71 -9.60
N LYS A 214 22.71 -26.87 -10.60
CA LYS A 214 22.43 -28.18 -11.21
C LYS A 214 23.38 -28.55 -12.34
N ASP A 215 23.99 -27.55 -12.99
CA ASP A 215 24.97 -27.77 -14.05
C ASP A 215 26.39 -28.07 -13.50
N GLU A 216 26.60 -27.93 -12.18
CA GLU A 216 27.88 -28.20 -11.50
C GLU A 216 27.90 -29.53 -10.70
N LEU A 217 26.83 -30.34 -10.74
CA LEU A 217 26.69 -31.65 -10.08
C LEU A 217 26.57 -32.79 -11.09
#